data_AF-A0AB73U7G8-F1
#
_entry.id   AF-A0AB73U7G8-F1
#
_cell.length_a   1.000
_cell.length_b   1.000
_cell.length_c   1.000
_cell.angle_alpha   90.00
_cell.angle_beta   90.00
_cell.angle_gamma   90.00
#
_symmetry.space_group_name_H-M   'P 1'
#
loop_
_entity.id
_entity.type
_entity.pdbx_description
1 polymer ?
#
loop_
_entity_poly.entity_id
_entity_poly.type
_entity_poly.pdbx_seq_one_letter_code
_entity_poly.pdbx_strand_id
1 'polypeptide(L)'
;MSTLLGLLSLGTVAVIFGGLAVLGIWLFTTTRRNRQRRLAWLWSFASGRGWSFAENEPGLVRLSAHAPFGLGHSRSATDVIRGVIDGAPFVSFTYTYRTGDSSENSEVTYTAMVTCVRTPPSPNMLVVTPEGALSGLKEAMGLGDLKLESEDFNRRFHIRTNNNRFAYDVLNPSTMHRMLTDRRFQLPMRFDNSNLFTWRWEALRPEWVEPHVRYLIDILRAVPEYAWERR
;
A
#
# COMPACT_ATOMS: atom_id res chain seq x y z
N MET A 1 -48.22 -2.47 45.74
CA MET A 1 -48.13 -2.34 44.27
C MET A 1 -46.82 -1.72 43.76
N SER A 2 -45.92 -1.25 44.64
CA SER A 2 -44.64 -0.61 44.30
C SER A 2 -43.45 -1.57 44.15
N THR A 3 -43.49 -2.77 44.74
CA THR A 3 -42.39 -3.75 44.71
C THR A 3 -42.33 -4.59 43.43
N LEU A 4 -43.48 -4.88 42.81
CA LEU A 4 -43.57 -5.64 41.55
C LEU A 4 -43.05 -4.83 40.34
N LEU A 5 -43.22 -3.50 40.35
CA LEU A 5 -42.70 -2.60 39.30
C LEU A 5 -41.17 -2.46 39.35
N GLY A 6 -40.55 -2.53 40.54
CA GLY A 6 -39.09 -2.50 40.70
C GLY A 6 -38.37 -3.78 40.30
N LEU A 7 -39.02 -4.95 40.45
CA LEU A 7 -38.45 -6.24 40.04
C LEU A 7 -38.45 -6.42 38.51
N LEU A 8 -39.49 -5.91 37.83
CA LEU A 8 -39.56 -5.90 36.36
C LEU A 8 -38.50 -4.97 35.75
N SER A 9 -38.20 -3.83 36.38
CA SER A 9 -37.14 -2.94 35.91
C SER A 9 -35.75 -3.55 36.12
N LEU A 10 -35.49 -4.21 37.26
CA LEU A 10 -34.24 -4.94 37.52
C LEU A 10 -34.02 -6.11 36.56
N GLY A 11 -35.06 -6.91 36.28
CA GLY A 11 -34.99 -8.01 35.32
C GLY A 11 -34.69 -7.52 33.90
N THR A 12 -35.33 -6.43 33.48
CA THR A 12 -35.08 -5.82 32.16
C THR A 12 -33.65 -5.29 32.05
N VAL A 13 -33.15 -4.64 33.10
CA VAL A 13 -31.77 -4.14 33.16
C VAL A 13 -30.77 -5.31 33.08
N ALA A 14 -30.99 -6.39 33.82
CA ALA A 14 -30.12 -7.57 33.77
C ALA A 14 -30.09 -8.24 32.38
N VAL A 15 -31.23 -8.31 31.69
CA VAL A 15 -31.30 -8.84 30.32
C VAL A 15 -30.55 -7.94 29.33
N ILE A 16 -30.66 -6.61 29.46
CA ILE A 16 -29.92 -5.65 28.63
C ILE A 16 -28.41 -5.80 28.87
N PHE A 17 -27.95 -5.84 30.12
CA PHE A 17 -26.54 -6.04 30.44
C PHE A 17 -26.02 -7.41 29.97
N GLY A 18 -26.80 -8.47 30.15
CA GLY A 18 -26.46 -9.80 29.64
C GLY A 18 -26.36 -9.84 28.12
N GLY A 19 -27.30 -9.21 27.41
CA GLY A 19 -27.28 -9.06 25.96
C GLY A 19 -26.07 -8.27 25.47
N LEU A 20 -25.74 -7.15 26.11
CA LEU A 20 -24.56 -6.35 25.80
C LEU A 20 -23.25 -7.11 26.07
N ALA A 21 -23.18 -7.90 27.14
CA ALA A 21 -22.01 -8.74 27.44
C ALA A 21 -21.82 -9.84 26.38
N VAL A 22 -22.89 -10.53 26.00
CA VAL A 22 -22.87 -11.55 24.93
C VAL A 22 -22.49 -10.93 23.60
N LEU A 23 -23.06 -9.77 23.24
CA LEU A 23 -22.71 -9.03 22.03
C LEU A 23 -21.24 -8.61 22.04
N GLY A 24 -20.73 -8.10 23.16
CA GLY A 24 -19.33 -7.72 23.32
C GLY A 24 -18.38 -8.91 23.14
N ILE A 25 -18.68 -10.05 23.75
CA ILE A 25 -17.93 -11.31 23.58
C ILE A 25 -18.00 -11.79 22.12
N TRP A 26 -19.17 -11.72 21.49
CA TRP A 26 -19.36 -12.14 20.11
C TRP A 26 -18.57 -11.28 19.11
N LEU A 27 -18.59 -9.96 19.27
CA LEU A 27 -17.79 -9.03 18.46
C LEU A 27 -16.29 -9.26 18.67
N PHE A 28 -15.86 -9.42 19.92
CA PHE A 28 -14.45 -9.67 20.27
C PHE A 28 -13.94 -11.00 19.72
N THR A 29 -14.74 -12.07 19.81
CA THR A 29 -14.36 -13.39 19.29
C THR A 29 -14.38 -13.44 17.76
N THR A 30 -15.34 -12.77 17.11
CA THR A 30 -15.42 -12.68 15.64
C THR A 30 -14.23 -11.95 15.04
N THR A 31 -13.85 -10.80 15.60
CA THR A 31 -12.68 -10.03 15.14
C THR A 31 -11.38 -10.81 15.31
N ARG A 32 -11.20 -11.48 16.46
CA ARG A 32 -10.03 -12.37 16.67
C ARG A 32 -10.00 -13.55 15.71
N ARG A 33 -11.13 -14.23 15.49
CA ARG A 33 -11.22 -15.37 14.55
C ARG A 33 -10.94 -14.96 13.12
N ASN A 34 -11.46 -13.82 12.68
CA ASN A 34 -11.21 -13.32 11.34
C ASN A 34 -9.74 -12.96 11.13
N ARG A 35 -9.09 -12.34 12.14
CA ARG A 35 -7.65 -12.08 12.11
C ARG A 35 -6.86 -13.39 12.02
N GLN A 36 -7.13 -14.37 12.87
CA GLN A 36 -6.42 -15.65 12.85
C GLN A 36 -6.58 -16.39 11.52
N ARG A 37 -7.80 -16.43 10.96
CA ARG A 37 -8.06 -17.01 9.63
C ARG A 37 -7.26 -16.30 8.54
N ARG A 38 -7.21 -14.96 8.59
CA ARG A 38 -6.45 -14.17 7.64
C ARG A 38 -4.95 -14.43 7.76
N LEU A 39 -4.39 -14.43 8.97
CA LEU A 39 -2.97 -14.74 9.20
C LEU A 39 -2.62 -16.15 8.73
N ALA A 40 -3.45 -17.16 9.03
CA ALA A 40 -3.26 -18.52 8.57
C ALA A 40 -3.29 -18.62 7.03
N TRP A 41 -4.22 -17.89 6.40
CA TRP A 41 -4.31 -17.83 4.95
C TRP A 41 -3.08 -17.17 4.31
N LEU A 42 -2.62 -16.03 4.83
CA LEU A 42 -1.40 -15.36 4.35
C LEU A 42 -0.16 -16.23 4.54
N TRP A 43 -0.03 -16.86 5.71
CA TRP A 43 1.08 -17.77 6.01
C TRP A 43 1.10 -18.96 5.07
N SER A 44 -0.06 -19.60 4.82
CA SER A 44 -0.19 -20.71 3.89
C SER A 44 0.13 -20.29 2.45
N PHE A 45 -0.37 -19.12 2.03
CA PHE A 45 -0.12 -18.58 0.70
C PHE A 45 1.38 -18.32 0.44
N ALA A 46 2.06 -17.69 1.41
CA ALA A 46 3.48 -17.38 1.32
C ALA A 46 4.32 -18.67 1.35
N SER A 47 4.06 -19.55 2.32
CA SER A 47 4.81 -20.81 2.49
C SER A 47 4.68 -21.72 1.27
N GLY A 48 3.49 -21.78 0.66
CA GLY A 48 3.25 -22.55 -0.57
C GLY A 48 4.04 -22.07 -1.80
N ARG A 49 4.68 -20.90 -1.73
CA ARG A 49 5.52 -20.31 -2.78
C ARG A 49 6.99 -20.17 -2.38
N GLY A 50 7.37 -20.72 -1.22
CA GLY A 50 8.71 -20.53 -0.66
C GLY A 50 8.97 -19.09 -0.19
N TRP A 51 7.92 -18.30 0.04
CA TRP A 51 7.99 -16.95 0.56
C TRP A 51 7.79 -16.95 2.07
N SER A 52 8.33 -15.94 2.75
CA SER A 52 8.16 -15.76 4.19
C SER A 52 7.03 -14.79 4.50
N PHE A 53 6.31 -15.04 5.60
CA PHE A 53 5.27 -14.18 6.12
C PHE A 53 5.63 -13.67 7.52
N ALA A 54 5.41 -12.39 7.77
CA ALA A 54 5.47 -11.78 9.11
C ALA A 54 4.22 -10.91 9.34
N GLU A 55 3.64 -10.99 10.54
CA GLU A 55 2.42 -10.23 10.85
C GLU A 55 2.65 -8.71 10.90
N ASN A 56 3.83 -8.29 11.38
CA ASN A 56 4.21 -6.89 11.50
C ASN A 56 5.72 -6.75 11.31
N GLU A 57 6.15 -5.69 10.63
CA GLU A 57 7.56 -5.29 10.56
C GLU A 57 7.67 -3.76 10.66
N PRO A 58 7.84 -3.19 11.88
CA PRO A 58 7.75 -1.75 12.09
C PRO A 58 8.75 -0.92 11.29
N GLY A 59 9.90 -1.50 10.91
CA GLY A 59 10.93 -0.82 10.12
C GLY A 59 10.46 -0.41 8.71
N LEU A 60 9.48 -1.12 8.15
CA LEU A 60 9.01 -0.87 6.78
C LEU A 60 8.33 0.49 6.60
N VAL A 61 7.81 1.10 7.67
CA VAL A 61 7.18 2.44 7.60
C VAL A 61 8.19 3.54 7.25
N ARG A 62 9.49 3.25 7.33
CA ARG A 62 10.60 4.18 7.04
C ARG A 62 11.29 3.91 5.70
N LEU A 63 10.75 3.01 4.86
CA LEU A 63 11.32 2.73 3.54
C LEU A 63 11.39 3.96 2.63
N SER A 64 10.51 4.93 2.83
CA SER A 64 10.49 6.17 2.07
C SER A 64 9.88 7.31 2.88
N ALA A 65 10.23 8.54 2.50
CA ALA A 65 9.64 9.76 3.03
C ALA A 65 8.46 10.29 2.18
N HIS A 66 8.17 9.70 1.02
CA HIS A 66 7.10 10.18 0.12
C HIS A 66 5.91 9.22 0.05
N ALA A 67 4.76 9.75 -0.38
CA ALA A 67 3.52 9.00 -0.51
C ALA A 67 3.71 7.62 -1.20
N PRO A 68 3.03 6.56 -0.72
CA PRO A 68 2.05 6.55 0.37
C PRO A 68 2.67 6.69 1.78
N PHE A 69 4.00 6.72 1.90
CA PHE A 69 4.71 6.93 3.16
C PHE A 69 4.80 8.40 3.56
N GLY A 70 5.25 8.66 4.79
CA GLY A 70 5.50 10.03 5.27
C GLY A 70 4.24 10.84 5.60
N LEU A 71 3.05 10.28 5.37
CA LEU A 71 1.76 10.91 5.63
C LEU A 71 1.21 10.54 7.01
N GLY A 72 0.43 11.46 7.59
CA GLY A 72 -0.29 11.25 8.84
C GLY A 72 0.58 10.77 10.01
N HIS A 73 -0.04 10.13 10.98
CA HIS A 73 0.60 9.54 12.17
C HIS A 73 0.14 8.09 12.39
N SER A 74 0.59 7.47 13.50
CA SER A 74 0.22 6.10 13.89
C SER A 74 0.47 5.06 12.78
N ARG A 75 1.62 5.21 12.10
CA ARG A 75 1.97 4.43 10.91
C ARG A 75 2.27 2.98 11.29
N SER A 76 1.78 2.03 10.50
CA SER A 76 2.03 0.61 10.71
C SER A 76 2.29 -0.11 9.39
N ALA A 77 3.12 -1.15 9.47
CA ALA A 77 3.36 -2.09 8.37
C ALA A 77 3.05 -3.50 8.86
N THR A 78 2.01 -4.08 8.28
CA THR A 78 1.46 -5.39 8.66
C THR A 78 1.34 -6.28 7.44
N ASP A 79 1.07 -7.57 7.66
CA ASP A 79 0.84 -8.54 6.59
C ASP A 79 2.00 -8.66 5.60
N VAL A 80 3.21 -8.73 6.13
CA VAL A 80 4.43 -8.62 5.36
C VAL A 80 4.73 -9.95 4.70
N ILE A 81 4.78 -9.95 3.37
CA ILE A 81 5.22 -11.08 2.54
C ILE A 81 6.54 -10.70 1.89
N ARG A 82 7.56 -11.54 2.06
CA ARG A 82 8.87 -11.39 1.42
C ARG A 82 9.21 -12.62 0.62
N GLY A 83 9.90 -12.43 -0.49
CA GLY A 83 10.31 -13.53 -1.34
C GLY A 83 11.23 -13.07 -2.45
N VAL A 84 11.41 -13.95 -3.42
CA VAL A 84 12.19 -13.69 -4.63
C VAL A 84 11.35 -14.17 -5.83
N ILE A 85 11.26 -13.35 -6.86
CA ILE A 85 10.69 -13.73 -8.17
C ILE A 85 11.70 -13.35 -9.24
N ASP A 86 12.02 -14.31 -10.12
CA ASP A 86 13.00 -14.16 -11.20
C ASP A 86 14.33 -13.50 -10.76
N GLY A 87 14.83 -13.86 -9.57
CA GLY A 87 16.07 -13.31 -9.01
C GLY A 87 15.95 -11.94 -8.35
N ALA A 88 14.77 -11.29 -8.38
CA ALA A 88 14.52 -10.01 -7.73
C ALA A 88 13.90 -10.23 -6.33
N PRO A 89 14.59 -9.83 -5.24
CA PRO A 89 14.01 -9.82 -3.90
C PRO A 89 12.90 -8.77 -3.80
N PHE A 90 11.78 -9.14 -3.18
CA PHE A 90 10.64 -8.26 -2.98
C PHE A 90 10.13 -8.27 -1.54
N VAL A 91 9.39 -7.22 -1.20
CA VAL A 91 8.50 -7.20 -0.03
C VAL A 91 7.16 -6.57 -0.42
N SER A 92 6.07 -7.16 0.06
CA SER A 92 4.71 -6.66 -0.10
C SER A 92 4.01 -6.65 1.25
N PHE A 93 3.34 -5.56 1.61
CA PHE A 93 2.77 -5.39 2.94
C PHE A 93 1.57 -4.43 2.93
N THR A 94 0.74 -4.51 3.96
CA THR A 94 -0.29 -3.52 4.27
C THR A 94 0.34 -2.38 5.07
N TYR A 95 0.34 -1.18 4.50
CA TYR A 95 0.69 0.07 5.16
C TYR A 95 -0.58 0.79 5.63
N THR A 96 -0.61 1.23 6.88
CA THR A 96 -1.69 2.07 7.40
C THR A 96 -1.17 3.33 8.05
N TYR A 97 -1.94 4.40 7.98
CA TYR A 97 -1.71 5.64 8.72
C TYR A 97 -3.04 6.32 9.04
N ARG A 98 -3.01 7.27 9.96
CA ARG A 98 -4.18 8.05 10.35
C ARG A 98 -3.95 9.54 10.12
N THR A 99 -5.03 10.24 9.78
CA THR A 99 -5.07 11.71 9.68
C THR A 99 -6.25 12.24 10.46
N GLY A 100 -6.24 13.55 10.76
CA GLY A 100 -7.24 14.18 11.62
C GLY A 100 -6.81 14.20 13.07
N ASP A 101 -7.65 14.75 13.94
CA ASP A 101 -7.38 14.81 15.37
C ASP A 101 -8.33 13.86 16.12
N SER A 102 -7.75 12.99 16.94
CA SER A 102 -8.49 12.08 17.81
C SER A 102 -9.40 12.82 18.80
N SER A 103 -9.05 14.04 19.19
CA SER A 103 -9.84 14.88 20.11
C SER A 103 -11.10 15.46 19.47
N GLU A 104 -11.11 15.61 18.14
CA GLU A 104 -12.23 16.15 17.37
C GLU A 104 -13.10 15.06 16.73
N ASN A 105 -12.85 13.77 17.04
CA ASN A 105 -13.51 12.60 16.41
C ASN A 105 -13.48 12.62 14.86
N SER A 106 -12.45 13.23 14.28
CA SER A 106 -12.27 13.36 12.82
C SER A 106 -11.20 12.41 12.27
N GLU A 107 -10.79 11.41 13.06
CA GLU A 107 -9.70 10.50 12.70
C GLU A 107 -10.11 9.55 11.56
N VAL A 108 -9.37 9.61 10.44
CA VAL A 108 -9.56 8.74 9.28
C VAL A 108 -8.35 7.84 9.14
N THR A 109 -8.59 6.52 9.05
CA THR A 109 -7.53 5.54 8.77
C THR A 109 -7.43 5.27 7.28
N TYR A 110 -6.25 5.49 6.73
CA TYR A 110 -5.90 5.14 5.35
C TYR A 110 -5.13 3.83 5.33
N THR A 111 -5.44 2.99 4.34
CA THR A 111 -4.80 1.69 4.15
C THR A 111 -4.32 1.56 2.72
N ALA A 112 -3.09 1.11 2.55
CA ALA A 112 -2.49 0.86 1.24
C ALA A 112 -1.72 -0.47 1.22
N MET A 113 -1.79 -1.19 0.12
CA MET A 113 -0.93 -2.31 -0.17
C MET A 113 0.27 -1.73 -0.86
N VAL A 114 1.44 -1.91 -0.28
CA VAL A 114 2.71 -1.46 -0.85
C VAL A 114 3.52 -2.67 -1.24
N THR A 115 4.02 -2.67 -2.47
CA THR A 115 4.94 -3.69 -2.97
C THR A 115 6.20 -3.01 -3.44
N CYS A 116 7.37 -3.55 -3.09
CA CYS A 116 8.63 -3.03 -3.59
C CYS A 116 9.63 -4.13 -3.94
N VAL A 117 10.46 -3.81 -4.92
CA VAL A 117 11.64 -4.59 -5.33
C VAL A 117 12.89 -3.70 -5.20
N ARG A 118 14.04 -4.32 -4.99
CA ARG A 118 15.32 -3.60 -4.93
C ARG A 118 15.76 -3.17 -6.32
N THR A 119 16.32 -1.98 -6.43
CA THR A 119 16.98 -1.49 -7.65
C THR A 119 18.49 -1.41 -7.44
N PRO A 120 19.28 -1.25 -8.50
CA PRO A 120 20.65 -0.77 -8.36
C PRO A 120 20.69 0.52 -7.52
N PRO A 121 21.75 0.73 -6.72
CA PRO A 121 21.87 1.92 -5.89
C PRO A 121 21.79 3.21 -6.70
N SER A 122 20.85 4.10 -6.34
CA SER A 122 20.65 5.37 -7.06
C SER A 122 20.06 6.45 -6.15
N PRO A 123 20.52 7.72 -6.26
CA PRO A 123 19.89 8.86 -5.59
C PRO A 123 18.69 9.42 -6.36
N ASN A 124 18.42 8.90 -7.56
CA ASN A 124 17.37 9.43 -8.42
C ASN A 124 16.00 9.01 -7.89
N MET A 125 15.10 9.98 -7.81
CA MET A 125 13.70 9.78 -7.51
C MET A 125 12.89 10.04 -8.77
N LEU A 126 12.04 9.08 -9.14
CA LEU A 126 11.07 9.22 -10.22
C LEU A 126 9.74 8.65 -9.74
N VAL A 127 8.68 9.45 -9.81
CA VAL A 127 7.31 9.06 -9.50
C VAL A 127 6.48 9.17 -10.76
N VAL A 128 5.74 8.11 -11.08
CA VAL A 128 4.78 8.12 -12.20
C VAL A 128 3.43 7.67 -11.66
N THR A 129 2.46 8.57 -11.73
CA THR A 129 1.13 8.36 -11.15
C THR A 129 0.07 8.46 -12.25
N PRO A 130 -0.73 7.40 -12.48
CA PRO A 130 -1.87 7.45 -13.40
C PRO A 130 -2.93 8.44 -12.91
N GLU A 131 -3.57 9.18 -13.81
CA GLU A 131 -4.57 10.22 -13.48
C GLU A 131 -5.66 9.72 -12.52
N GLY A 132 -6.21 8.53 -12.76
CA GLY A 132 -7.26 7.93 -11.92
C GLY A 132 -6.79 7.46 -10.54
N ALA A 133 -5.49 7.27 -10.33
CA ALA A 133 -4.91 6.83 -9.05
C ALA A 133 -4.66 8.00 -8.07
N LEU A 134 -4.90 9.25 -8.50
CA LEU A 134 -4.78 10.45 -7.66
C LEU A 134 -6.00 10.68 -6.75
N SER A 135 -7.05 9.85 -6.83
CA SER A 135 -8.28 10.06 -6.04
C SER A 135 -7.99 10.03 -4.52
N GLY A 136 -8.33 11.13 -3.84
CA GLY A 136 -8.27 11.26 -2.38
C GLY A 136 -6.97 11.81 -1.77
N LEU A 137 -5.85 11.89 -2.50
CA LEU A 137 -4.55 12.37 -1.97
C LEU A 137 -3.73 13.22 -2.97
N LYS A 138 -4.41 13.96 -3.85
CA LYS A 138 -3.78 14.89 -4.82
C LYS A 138 -2.73 15.81 -4.17
N GLU A 139 -3.05 16.38 -3.01
CA GLU A 139 -2.17 17.31 -2.29
C GLU A 139 -0.92 16.62 -1.72
N ALA A 140 -1.05 15.37 -1.26
CA ALA A 140 0.04 14.64 -0.64
C ALA A 140 0.98 13.96 -1.64
N MET A 141 0.49 13.62 -2.84
CA MET A 141 1.34 13.09 -3.91
C MET A 141 2.11 14.19 -4.67
N GLY A 142 1.67 15.44 -4.55
CA GLY A 142 2.17 16.59 -5.32
C GLY A 142 1.67 16.56 -6.76
N LEU A 143 1.59 17.74 -7.38
CA LEU A 143 1.34 17.85 -8.82
C LEU A 143 2.64 17.49 -9.56
N GLY A 144 2.53 16.72 -10.65
CA GLY A 144 3.70 16.33 -11.44
C GLY A 144 4.29 17.52 -12.20
N ASP A 145 5.59 17.75 -12.03
CA ASP A 145 6.29 18.91 -12.59
C ASP A 145 6.87 18.64 -13.99
N LEU A 146 7.11 17.37 -14.36
CA LEU A 146 7.72 17.03 -15.65
C LEU A 146 6.66 16.70 -16.71
N LYS A 147 6.75 17.37 -17.86
CA LYS A 147 5.99 17.07 -19.07
C LYS A 147 6.93 16.52 -20.14
N LEU A 148 6.56 15.38 -20.71
CA LEU A 148 7.27 14.77 -21.84
C LEU A 148 6.74 15.34 -23.17
N GLU A 149 7.36 14.98 -24.29
CA GLU A 149 6.86 15.40 -25.62
C GLU A 149 5.57 14.68 -26.02
N SER A 150 5.28 13.52 -25.43
CA SER A 150 4.05 12.76 -25.68
C SER A 150 2.88 13.36 -24.91
N GLU A 151 2.00 14.10 -25.60
CA GLU A 151 0.76 14.61 -25.02
C GLU A 151 -0.13 13.49 -24.49
N ASP A 152 -0.26 12.38 -25.24
CA ASP A 152 -1.05 11.21 -24.83
C ASP A 152 -0.59 10.64 -23.49
N PHE A 153 0.72 10.61 -23.26
CA PHE A 153 1.30 10.18 -22.00
C PHE A 153 1.01 11.18 -20.88
N ASN A 154 1.25 12.47 -21.13
CA ASN A 154 1.04 13.55 -20.17
C ASN A 154 -0.41 13.74 -19.73
N ARG A 155 -1.38 13.28 -20.55
CA ARG A 155 -2.81 13.25 -20.18
C ARG A 155 -3.11 12.12 -19.20
N ARG A 156 -2.51 10.94 -19.39
CA ARG A 156 -2.80 9.74 -18.57
C ARG A 156 -1.94 9.62 -17.32
N PHE A 157 -0.75 10.21 -17.32
CA PHE A 157 0.23 10.06 -16.26
C PHE A 157 0.81 11.41 -15.83
N HIS A 158 0.98 11.56 -14.52
CA HIS A 158 1.74 12.64 -13.91
C HIS A 158 3.12 12.14 -13.52
N ILE A 159 4.15 12.92 -13.84
CA ILE A 159 5.54 12.58 -13.57
C ILE A 159 6.14 13.61 -12.61
N ARG A 160 6.80 13.11 -11.56
CA ARG A 160 7.60 13.94 -10.65
C ARG A 160 8.99 13.32 -10.52
N THR A 161 10.03 14.12 -10.63
CA THR A 161 11.41 13.61 -10.57
C THR A 161 12.34 14.64 -9.92
N ASN A 162 13.43 14.18 -9.32
CA ASN A 162 14.56 15.06 -8.95
C ASN A 162 15.66 15.08 -10.03
N ASN A 163 15.54 14.27 -11.07
CA ASN A 163 16.49 14.13 -12.16
C ASN A 163 15.74 13.88 -13.48
N ASN A 164 15.67 14.91 -14.32
CA ASN A 164 14.96 14.84 -15.60
C ASN A 164 15.61 13.82 -16.55
N ARG A 165 16.93 13.71 -16.57
CA ARG A 165 17.65 12.73 -17.40
C ARG A 165 17.25 11.30 -17.06
N PHE A 166 17.25 10.97 -15.76
CA PHE A 166 16.80 9.65 -15.31
C PHE A 166 15.34 9.38 -15.71
N ALA A 167 14.47 10.38 -15.63
CA ALA A 167 13.08 10.26 -16.07
C ALA A 167 12.99 9.96 -17.57
N TYR A 168 13.76 10.65 -18.42
CA TYR A 168 13.80 10.39 -19.86
C TYR A 168 14.37 9.02 -20.20
N ASP A 169 15.41 8.57 -19.51
CA ASP A 169 16.03 7.27 -19.74
C ASP A 169 15.07 6.11 -19.40
N VAL A 170 14.33 6.23 -18.28
CA VAL A 170 13.31 5.26 -17.85
C VAL A 170 12.06 5.33 -18.74
N LEU A 171 11.56 6.54 -19.01
CA LEU A 171 10.37 6.81 -19.82
C LEU A 171 10.71 7.04 -21.29
N ASN A 172 11.54 6.15 -21.84
CA ASN A 172 11.83 6.12 -23.26
C ASN A 172 10.57 5.76 -24.09
N PRO A 173 10.57 5.99 -25.43
CA PRO A 173 9.40 5.76 -26.27
C PRO A 173 8.80 4.36 -26.18
N SER A 174 9.64 3.32 -26.05
CA SER A 174 9.17 1.93 -25.91
C SER A 174 8.49 1.68 -24.56
N THR A 175 9.04 2.23 -23.47
CA THR A 175 8.41 2.17 -22.14
C THR A 175 7.08 2.91 -22.16
N MET A 176 7.05 4.15 -22.65
CA MET A 176 5.81 4.94 -22.74
C MET A 176 4.73 4.22 -23.54
N HIS A 177 5.07 3.66 -24.70
CA HIS A 177 4.13 2.89 -25.51
C HIS A 177 3.56 1.70 -24.73
N ARG A 178 4.41 0.93 -24.03
CA ARG A 178 3.97 -0.19 -23.20
C ARG A 178 3.03 0.27 -22.08
N MET A 179 3.35 1.38 -21.42
CA MET A 179 2.51 1.96 -20.36
C MET A 179 1.13 2.39 -20.87
N LEU A 180 1.04 2.84 -22.12
CA LEU A 180 -0.21 3.29 -22.73
C LEU A 180 -1.10 2.12 -23.20
N THR A 181 -0.51 0.96 -23.50
CA THR A 181 -1.23 -0.18 -24.09
C THR A 181 -1.58 -1.26 -23.07
N ASP A 182 -0.73 -1.51 -22.08
CA ASP A 182 -0.94 -2.57 -21.09
C ASP A 182 -1.72 -2.05 -19.86
N ARG A 183 -2.86 -2.71 -19.57
CA ARG A 183 -3.75 -2.37 -18.45
C ARG A 183 -3.07 -2.50 -17.08
N ARG A 184 -1.96 -3.24 -16.96
CA ARG A 184 -1.20 -3.37 -15.71
C ARG A 184 -0.56 -2.05 -15.27
N PHE A 185 -0.30 -1.12 -16.20
CA PHE A 185 0.27 0.20 -15.91
C PHE A 185 -0.73 1.21 -15.34
N GLN A 186 -1.84 0.73 -14.78
CA GLN A 186 -2.78 1.54 -14.00
C GLN A 186 -2.36 1.72 -12.53
N LEU A 187 -1.23 1.14 -12.14
CA LEU A 187 -0.67 1.30 -10.80
C LEU A 187 0.40 2.40 -10.78
N PRO A 188 0.41 3.26 -9.75
CA PRO A 188 1.50 4.20 -9.58
C PRO A 188 2.82 3.45 -9.36
N MET A 189 3.91 4.02 -9.86
CA MET A 189 5.26 3.50 -9.65
C MET A 189 6.20 4.59 -9.14
N ARG A 190 7.18 4.18 -8.33
CA ARG A 190 8.16 5.12 -7.80
C ARG A 190 9.54 4.50 -7.60
N PHE A 191 10.56 5.11 -8.18
CA PHE A 191 11.95 4.90 -7.81
C PHE A 191 12.29 5.84 -6.66
N ASP A 192 12.81 5.30 -5.56
CA ASP A 192 13.29 6.05 -4.40
C ASP A 192 14.16 5.16 -3.49
N ASN A 193 15.21 5.74 -2.89
CA ASN A 193 16.09 5.05 -1.93
C ASN A 193 16.54 3.64 -2.37
N SER A 194 16.96 3.47 -3.63
CA SER A 194 17.37 2.17 -4.20
C SER A 194 16.28 1.08 -4.18
N ASN A 195 15.02 1.51 -4.22
CA ASN A 195 13.85 0.65 -4.32
C ASN A 195 12.92 1.18 -5.41
N LEU A 196 12.19 0.25 -6.01
CA LEU A 196 11.09 0.52 -6.91
C LEU A 196 9.80 0.06 -6.22
N PHE A 197 8.85 0.98 -6.07
CA PHE A 197 7.60 0.78 -5.35
C PHE A 197 6.41 0.82 -6.31
N THR A 198 5.37 0.08 -5.96
CA THR A 198 4.01 0.31 -6.43
C THR A 198 3.04 0.18 -5.26
N TRP A 199 1.86 0.80 -5.36
CA TRP A 199 0.87 0.73 -4.31
C TRP A 199 -0.57 0.82 -4.80
N ARG A 200 -1.49 0.37 -3.95
CA ARG A 200 -2.94 0.49 -4.10
C ARG A 200 -3.57 0.91 -2.77
N TRP A 201 -4.64 1.71 -2.81
CA TRP A 201 -5.36 2.16 -1.62
C TRP A 201 -6.32 1.11 -1.06
N GLU A 202 -5.78 -0.08 -0.77
CA GLU A 202 -6.49 -1.23 -0.21
C GLU A 202 -5.56 -2.03 0.71
N ALA A 203 -6.08 -2.93 1.55
CA ALA A 203 -5.21 -3.84 2.31
C ALA A 203 -4.52 -4.87 1.40
N LEU A 204 -3.41 -5.47 1.85
CA LEU A 204 -2.75 -6.53 1.11
C LEU A 204 -3.69 -7.70 0.86
N ARG A 205 -3.74 -8.10 -0.42
CA ARG A 205 -4.38 -9.33 -0.88
C ARG A 205 -3.36 -10.25 -1.54
N PRO A 206 -3.26 -11.52 -1.12
CA PRO A 206 -2.38 -12.53 -1.71
C PRO A 206 -2.36 -12.57 -3.24
N GLU A 207 -3.53 -12.56 -3.87
CA GLU A 207 -3.72 -12.66 -5.31
C GLU A 207 -3.04 -11.52 -6.10
N TRP A 208 -2.74 -10.40 -5.45
CA TRP A 208 -2.09 -9.24 -6.09
C TRP A 208 -0.58 -9.20 -5.87
N VAL A 209 -0.03 -9.98 -4.93
CA VAL A 209 1.40 -9.95 -4.60
C VAL A 209 2.24 -10.25 -5.84
N GLU A 210 1.99 -11.37 -6.50
CA GLU A 210 2.77 -11.77 -7.68
C GLU A 210 2.57 -10.82 -8.87
N PRO A 211 1.34 -10.43 -9.27
CA PRO A 211 1.15 -9.44 -10.32
C PRO A 211 1.86 -8.12 -10.08
N HIS A 212 1.85 -7.59 -8.84
CA HIS A 212 2.56 -6.35 -8.51
C HIS A 212 4.07 -6.51 -8.59
N VAL A 213 4.63 -7.61 -8.07
CA VAL A 213 6.07 -7.86 -8.15
C VAL A 213 6.51 -8.01 -9.60
N ARG A 214 5.77 -8.76 -10.43
CA ARG A 214 6.07 -8.91 -11.86
C ARG A 214 5.99 -7.59 -12.62
N TYR A 215 4.98 -6.77 -12.33
CA TYR A 215 4.88 -5.42 -12.86
C TYR A 215 6.13 -4.59 -12.56
N LEU A 216 6.62 -4.61 -11.32
CA LEU A 216 7.83 -3.90 -10.94
C LEU A 216 9.09 -4.47 -11.60
N ILE A 217 9.20 -5.80 -11.73
CA ILE A 217 10.31 -6.45 -12.43
C ILE A 217 10.32 -6.05 -13.92
N ASP A 218 9.16 -6.02 -14.57
CA ASP A 218 9.04 -5.64 -15.97
C ASP A 218 9.47 -4.19 -16.21
N ILE A 219 9.12 -3.29 -15.30
CA ILE A 219 9.61 -1.90 -15.29
C ILE A 219 11.13 -1.88 -15.09
N LEU A 220 11.63 -2.55 -14.05
CA LEU A 220 13.04 -2.56 -13.70
C LEU A 220 13.93 -3.07 -14.84
N ARG A 221 13.48 -4.12 -15.54
CA ARG A 221 14.18 -4.70 -16.71
C ARG A 221 14.16 -3.78 -17.94
N ALA A 222 13.19 -2.88 -18.04
CA ALA A 222 13.13 -1.90 -19.12
C ALA A 222 14.06 -0.70 -18.90
N VAL A 223 14.59 -0.52 -17.68
CA VAL A 223 15.52 0.56 -17.37
C VAL A 223 16.91 0.21 -17.91
N PRO A 224 17.48 1.02 -18.82
CA PRO A 224 18.80 0.74 -19.36
C PRO A 224 19.89 0.87 -18.29
N GLU A 225 20.95 0.08 -18.38
CA GLU A 225 22.01 0.03 -17.37
C GLU A 225 22.65 1.40 -17.10
N TYR A 226 22.85 2.20 -18.17
CA TYR A 226 23.45 3.54 -18.08
C TYR A 226 22.58 4.54 -17.30
N ALA A 227 21.29 4.29 -17.10
CA ALA A 227 20.43 5.17 -16.30
C ALA A 227 20.79 5.14 -14.81
N TRP A 228 21.46 4.08 -14.37
CA TRP A 228 21.92 3.92 -12.99
C TRP A 228 23.29 4.56 -12.74
N GLU A 229 24.03 4.88 -13.80
CA GLU A 229 25.35 5.50 -13.68
C GLU A 229 25.23 6.91 -13.10
N ARG A 230 25.90 7.14 -11.96
CA ARG A 230 26.18 8.48 -11.46
C ARG A 230 27.18 9.13 -12.41
N ARG A 231 26.73 10.06 -13.25
CA ARG A 231 27.60 11.09 -13.83
C ARG A 231 27.30 12.42 -13.18
#